data_AF-A0A966CW31-F1
#
_entry.id   AF-A0A966CW31-F1
#
_cell.length_a   1.000
_cell.length_b   1.000
_cell.length_c   1.000
_cell.angle_alpha   90.00
_cell.angle_beta   90.00
_cell.angle_gamma   90.00
#
_symmetry.space_group_name_H-M   'P 1'
#
loop_
_entity.id
_entity.type
_entity.pdbx_description
1 polymer ?
#
loop_
_entity_poly.entity_id
_entity_poly.type
_entity_poly.pdbx_seq_one_letter_code
_entity_poly.pdbx_strand_id
1 'polypeptide(L)'
;MEVRQRMNAIQKYFKYRQSLIDQYIKGDMTKREYLQKNYEAVVYGNIGPFSNMDTVEKALFNYQYYNALAKEQKAISTTRDMEYELKRDFSEQSNYYYNKKDRATLTVLRMLNYKGTQAYFVKVHSKYLKGKLFEIVIEEDDIILHSTSPLILKCLREEGVFCEESRKSLIDEYVNHRY
;
A
#
# COMPACT_ATOMS: atom_id res chain seq x y z
N MET A 1 -5.32 -25.44 -13.68
CA MET A 1 -4.73 -25.78 -12.36
C MET A 1 -3.85 -24.65 -11.80
N GLU A 2 -3.01 -24.02 -12.62
CA GLU A 2 -2.08 -22.96 -12.19
C GLU A 2 -2.77 -21.71 -11.60
N VAL A 3 -3.88 -21.24 -12.19
CA VAL A 3 -4.65 -20.09 -11.67
C VAL A 3 -5.18 -20.35 -10.26
N ARG A 4 -5.70 -21.56 -9.98
CA ARG A 4 -6.24 -21.94 -8.67
C ARG A 4 -5.14 -22.03 -7.61
N GLN A 5 -3.94 -22.49 -7.98
CA GLN A 5 -2.77 -22.52 -7.10
C GLN A 5 -2.28 -21.11 -6.77
N ARG A 6 -2.24 -20.20 -7.76
CA ARG A 6 -1.87 -18.79 -7.53
C ARG A 6 -2.87 -18.06 -6.65
N MET A 7 -4.18 -18.30 -6.81
CA MET A 7 -5.19 -17.70 -5.92
C MET A 7 -5.04 -18.16 -4.47
N ASN A 8 -4.76 -19.45 -4.25
CA ASN A 8 -4.46 -19.97 -2.92
C ASN A 8 -3.20 -19.30 -2.32
N ALA A 9 -2.18 -19.06 -3.13
CA ALA A 9 -0.99 -18.33 -2.69
C ALA A 9 -1.29 -16.88 -2.30
N ILE A 10 -2.11 -16.15 -3.06
CA ILE A 10 -2.54 -14.77 -2.70
C ILE A 10 -3.29 -14.76 -1.37
N GLN A 11 -4.21 -15.72 -1.16
CA GLN A 11 -4.95 -15.82 0.10
C GLN A 11 -4.02 -16.08 1.29
N LYS A 12 -3.04 -16.98 1.13
CA LYS A 12 -2.01 -17.23 2.15
C LYS A 12 -1.19 -15.97 2.43
N TYR A 13 -0.82 -15.24 1.38
CA TYR A 13 -0.11 -13.97 1.51
C TYR A 13 -0.91 -12.94 2.32
N PHE A 14 -2.19 -12.72 2.00
CA PHE A 14 -3.00 -11.75 2.73
C PHE A 14 -3.21 -12.14 4.19
N LYS A 15 -3.40 -13.44 4.49
CA LYS A 15 -3.46 -13.93 5.88
C LYS A 15 -2.16 -13.68 6.64
N TYR A 16 -1.01 -13.98 6.03
CA TYR A 16 0.29 -13.71 6.65
C TYR A 16 0.48 -12.21 6.87
N ARG A 17 0.15 -11.39 5.88
CA ARG A 17 0.25 -9.93 5.99
C ARG A 17 -0.64 -9.38 7.11
N GLN A 18 -1.86 -9.88 7.27
CA GLN A 18 -2.72 -9.49 8.38
C GLN A 18 -2.05 -9.82 9.72
N SER A 19 -1.47 -11.01 9.87
CA SER A 19 -0.75 -11.36 11.09
C SER A 19 0.44 -10.43 11.40
N LEU A 20 1.09 -9.87 10.38
CA LEU A 20 2.17 -8.88 10.56
C LEU A 20 1.61 -7.53 11.04
N ILE A 21 0.46 -7.11 10.51
CA ILE A 21 -0.24 -5.91 10.97
C ILE A 21 -0.61 -6.07 12.45
N ASP A 22 -1.22 -7.19 12.81
CA ASP A 22 -1.66 -7.46 14.18
C ASP A 22 -0.48 -7.42 15.18
N GLN A 23 0.66 -8.01 14.82
CA GLN A 23 1.89 -7.96 15.63
C GLN A 23 2.45 -6.54 15.76
N TYR A 24 2.45 -5.77 14.67
CA TYR A 24 2.91 -4.39 14.68
C TYR A 24 2.04 -3.51 15.59
N ILE A 25 0.72 -3.66 15.51
CA ILE A 25 -0.24 -2.90 16.32
C ILE A 25 -0.12 -3.25 17.81
N LYS A 26 0.08 -4.52 18.15
CA LYS A 26 0.30 -4.97 19.54
C LYS A 26 1.61 -4.47 20.14
N GLY A 27 2.51 -3.94 19.32
CA GLY A 27 3.84 -3.50 19.74
C GLY A 27 4.86 -4.64 19.80
N ASP A 28 4.50 -5.84 19.34
CA ASP A 28 5.40 -7.01 19.26
C ASP A 28 6.47 -6.84 18.16
N MET A 29 6.28 -5.86 17.28
CA MET A 29 7.14 -5.60 16.14
C MET A 29 7.31 -4.10 15.93
N THR A 30 8.54 -3.67 15.65
CA THR A 30 8.83 -2.29 15.27
C THR A 30 8.38 -2.00 13.83
N LYS A 31 8.19 -0.72 13.51
CA LYS A 31 7.87 -0.29 12.13
C LYS A 31 8.92 -0.77 11.11
N ARG A 32 10.20 -0.81 11.50
CA ARG A 32 11.29 -1.27 10.64
C ARG A 32 11.15 -2.77 10.34
N GLU A 33 10.91 -3.59 11.36
CA GLU A 33 10.71 -5.03 11.20
C GLU A 33 9.45 -5.34 10.39
N TYR A 34 8.37 -4.59 10.60
CA TYR A 34 7.15 -4.72 9.81
C TYR A 34 7.40 -4.44 8.32
N LEU A 35 8.12 -3.37 7.99
CA LEU A 35 8.47 -3.04 6.61
C LEU A 35 9.35 -4.12 5.97
N GLN A 36 10.35 -4.60 6.71
CA GLN A 36 11.25 -5.67 6.26
C GLN A 36 10.48 -6.96 5.97
N LYS A 37 9.65 -7.43 6.91
CA LYS A 37 8.85 -8.65 6.73
C LYS A 37 7.83 -8.53 5.59
N ASN A 38 7.26 -7.34 5.37
CA ASN A 38 6.40 -7.11 4.21
C ASN A 38 7.16 -7.22 2.88
N TYR A 39 8.37 -6.64 2.82
CA TYR A 39 9.24 -6.76 1.66
C TYR A 39 9.59 -8.22 1.36
N GLU A 40 10.03 -8.96 2.39
CA GLU A 40 10.35 -10.39 2.29
C GLU A 40 9.16 -11.22 1.80
N ALA A 41 7.96 -10.93 2.31
CA ALA A 41 6.74 -11.64 1.93
C ALA A 41 6.42 -11.53 0.44
N VAL A 42 6.69 -10.37 -0.17
CA VAL A 42 6.40 -10.14 -1.59
C VAL A 42 7.53 -10.59 -2.51
N VAL A 43 8.79 -10.46 -2.08
CA VAL A 43 9.98 -10.80 -2.90
C VAL A 43 10.29 -12.28 -2.87
N TYR A 44 10.24 -12.90 -1.69
CA TYR A 44 10.54 -14.33 -1.53
C TYR A 44 9.28 -15.21 -1.63
N GLY A 45 8.11 -14.60 -1.82
CA GLY A 45 6.87 -15.30 -2.14
C GLY A 45 6.83 -15.77 -3.61
N ASN A 46 6.27 -16.95 -3.85
CA ASN A 46 6.17 -17.56 -5.19
C ASN A 46 5.04 -16.98 -6.08
N ILE A 47 4.66 -15.72 -5.90
CA ILE A 47 3.49 -15.11 -6.58
C ILE A 47 3.94 -14.19 -7.71
N GLY A 48 4.85 -13.26 -7.41
CA GLY A 48 5.25 -12.18 -8.32
C GLY A 48 4.09 -11.24 -8.71
N PRO A 49 4.37 -10.08 -9.32
CA PRO A 49 3.32 -9.18 -9.76
C PRO A 49 2.57 -9.74 -10.97
N PHE A 50 1.26 -9.50 -11.03
CA PHE A 50 0.40 -9.92 -12.13
C PHE A 50 0.43 -8.91 -13.27
N SER A 51 0.67 -9.36 -14.50
CA SER A 51 0.53 -8.53 -15.71
C SER A 51 -0.92 -8.15 -15.98
N ASN A 52 -1.85 -9.08 -15.74
CA ASN A 52 -3.29 -8.86 -15.82
C ASN A 52 -3.93 -8.84 -14.41
N MET A 53 -4.52 -7.70 -14.04
CA MET A 53 -5.22 -7.47 -12.77
C MET A 53 -6.75 -7.57 -13.01
N ASP A 54 -7.21 -8.74 -13.43
CA ASP A 54 -8.60 -9.05 -13.75
C ASP A 54 -9.48 -9.39 -12.52
N THR A 55 -8.89 -9.36 -11.32
CA THR A 55 -9.51 -9.66 -10.03
C THR A 55 -9.01 -8.66 -8.99
N VAL A 56 -9.86 -8.34 -8.01
CA VAL A 56 -9.54 -7.35 -6.96
C VAL A 56 -8.32 -7.83 -6.17
N GLU A 57 -8.23 -9.13 -5.87
CA GLU A 57 -7.13 -9.74 -5.14
C GLU A 57 -5.79 -9.62 -5.87
N LYS A 58 -5.77 -9.78 -7.21
CA LYS A 58 -4.55 -9.57 -8.00
C LYS A 58 -4.14 -8.09 -8.00
N ALA A 59 -5.12 -7.19 -8.12
CA ALA A 59 -4.85 -5.75 -8.08
C ALA A 59 -4.31 -5.32 -6.70
N LEU A 60 -4.92 -5.80 -5.62
CA LEU A 60 -4.45 -5.57 -4.25
C LEU A 60 -3.09 -6.20 -4.00
N PHE A 61 -2.83 -7.40 -4.51
CA PHE A 61 -1.51 -8.02 -4.39
C PHE A 61 -0.45 -7.15 -5.09
N ASN A 62 -0.71 -6.69 -6.31
CA ASN A 62 0.18 -5.77 -7.02
C ASN A 62 0.39 -4.47 -6.25
N TYR A 63 -0.65 -3.90 -5.67
CA TYR A 63 -0.52 -2.74 -4.78
C TYR A 63 0.48 -3.03 -3.66
N GLN A 64 0.32 -4.14 -2.93
CA GLN A 64 1.21 -4.45 -1.81
C GLN A 64 2.64 -4.74 -2.27
N TYR A 65 2.79 -5.50 -3.36
CA TYR A 65 4.08 -5.83 -3.98
C TYR A 65 4.86 -4.56 -4.33
N TYR A 66 4.24 -3.66 -5.10
CA TYR A 66 4.91 -2.43 -5.53
C TYR A 66 5.09 -1.43 -4.39
N ASN A 67 4.19 -1.39 -3.40
CA ASN A 67 4.37 -0.55 -2.21
C ASN A 67 5.59 -0.98 -1.40
N ALA A 68 5.77 -2.28 -1.19
CA ALA A 68 6.90 -2.81 -0.44
C ALA A 68 8.23 -2.54 -1.16
N LEU A 69 8.29 -2.80 -2.48
CA LEU A 69 9.48 -2.46 -3.28
C LEU A 69 9.79 -0.96 -3.26
N ALA A 70 8.78 -0.10 -3.41
CA ALA A 70 8.98 1.35 -3.39
C ALA A 70 9.56 1.82 -2.05
N LYS A 71 9.05 1.29 -0.94
CA LYS A 71 9.55 1.62 0.40
C LYS A 71 10.97 1.13 0.63
N GLU A 72 11.31 -0.06 0.14
CA GLU A 72 12.67 -0.60 0.22
C GLU A 72 13.66 0.27 -0.56
N GLN A 73 13.36 0.56 -1.83
CA GLN A 73 14.23 1.40 -2.65
C GLN A 73 14.37 2.80 -2.06
N LYS A 74 13.30 3.33 -1.45
CA LYS A 74 13.35 4.61 -0.75
C LYS A 74 14.25 4.56 0.49
N ALA A 75 14.19 3.47 1.26
CA ALA A 75 15.05 3.29 2.42
C ALA A 75 16.52 3.24 1.99
N ILE A 76 16.83 2.42 0.97
CA ILE A 76 18.16 2.29 0.39
C ILE A 76 18.68 3.64 -0.11
N SER A 77 17.87 4.41 -0.85
CA SER A 77 18.26 5.72 -1.39
C SER A 77 18.59 6.76 -0.31
N THR A 78 18.17 6.53 0.94
CA THR A 78 18.44 7.43 2.08
C THR A 78 19.62 7.00 2.94
N THR A 79 20.30 5.91 2.57
CA THR A 79 21.48 5.41 3.28
C THR A 79 22.60 6.45 3.27
N ARG A 80 23.27 6.59 4.42
CA ARG A 80 24.43 7.48 4.56
C ARG A 80 25.59 6.94 3.73
N ASP A 81 26.44 7.85 3.27
CA ASP A 81 27.70 7.52 2.58
C ASP A 81 27.57 6.77 1.24
N MET A 82 26.35 6.62 0.71
CA MET A 82 26.11 6.15 -0.65
C MET A 82 26.39 7.26 -1.68
N GLU A 83 27.01 6.86 -2.79
CA GLU A 83 27.31 7.73 -3.93
C GLU A 83 26.04 8.39 -4.49
N TYR A 84 26.20 9.61 -5.01
CA TYR A 84 25.08 10.42 -5.47
C TYR A 84 24.30 9.74 -6.62
N GLU A 85 25.01 9.14 -7.57
CA GLU A 85 24.40 8.43 -8.71
C GLU A 85 23.57 7.23 -8.25
N LEU A 86 24.12 6.40 -7.35
CA LEU A 86 23.38 5.28 -6.76
C LEU A 86 22.14 5.74 -5.97
N LYS A 87 22.25 6.83 -5.18
CA LYS A 87 21.09 7.40 -4.49
C LYS A 87 20.00 7.82 -5.46
N ARG A 88 20.39 8.43 -6.58
CA ARG A 88 19.46 8.85 -7.63
C ARG A 88 18.79 7.64 -8.26
N ASP A 89 19.53 6.61 -8.63
CA ASP A 89 18.99 5.39 -9.24
C ASP A 89 17.96 4.72 -8.33
N PHE A 90 18.27 4.53 -7.04
CA PHE A 90 17.32 3.98 -6.08
C PHE A 90 16.09 4.87 -5.87
N SER A 91 16.27 6.20 -5.88
CA SER A 91 15.14 7.12 -5.82
C SER A 91 14.25 7.04 -7.07
N GLU A 92 14.83 6.88 -8.26
CA GLU A 92 14.10 6.70 -9.51
C GLU A 92 13.34 5.35 -9.52
N GLN A 93 13.96 4.27 -9.03
CA GLN A 93 13.31 2.98 -8.84
C GLN A 93 12.14 3.05 -7.84
N SER A 94 12.33 3.74 -6.70
CA SER A 94 11.26 4.01 -5.74
C SER A 94 10.07 4.69 -6.43
N ASN A 95 10.33 5.74 -7.21
CA ASN A 95 9.28 6.46 -7.94
C ASN A 95 8.58 5.58 -8.98
N TYR A 96 9.34 4.76 -9.71
CA TYR A 96 8.80 3.77 -10.65
C TYR A 96 7.83 2.80 -9.97
N TYR A 97 8.21 2.25 -8.81
CA TYR A 97 7.36 1.34 -8.06
C TYR A 97 6.13 2.04 -7.47
N TYR A 98 6.25 3.27 -6.97
CA TYR A 98 5.07 4.05 -6.55
C TYR A 98 4.08 4.29 -7.69
N ASN A 99 4.56 4.57 -8.91
CA ASN A 99 3.69 4.70 -10.08
C ASN A 99 2.96 3.39 -10.41
N LYS A 100 3.64 2.23 -10.31
CA LYS A 100 3.01 0.91 -10.49
C LYS A 100 2.00 0.61 -9.39
N LYS A 101 2.31 0.97 -8.15
CA LYS A 101 1.42 0.87 -6.99
C LYS A 101 0.15 1.68 -7.20
N ASP A 102 0.26 2.93 -7.64
CA ASP A 102 -0.89 3.81 -7.90
C ASP A 102 -1.74 3.33 -9.09
N ARG A 103 -1.13 2.74 -10.11
CA ARG A 103 -1.89 2.05 -11.18
C ARG A 103 -2.73 0.91 -10.61
N ALA A 104 -2.18 0.11 -9.70
CA ALA A 104 -2.92 -0.97 -9.04
C ALA A 104 -4.06 -0.43 -8.17
N THR A 105 -3.84 0.67 -7.43
CA THR A 105 -4.89 1.38 -6.69
C THR A 105 -6.05 1.79 -7.58
N LEU A 106 -5.78 2.44 -8.73
CA LEU A 106 -6.83 2.82 -9.67
C LEU A 106 -7.58 1.61 -10.23
N THR A 107 -6.89 0.49 -10.46
CA THR A 107 -7.55 -0.75 -10.89
C THR A 107 -8.52 -1.25 -9.84
N VAL A 108 -8.11 -1.33 -8.56
CA VAL A 108 -9.01 -1.72 -7.46
C VAL A 108 -10.26 -0.84 -7.42
N LEU A 109 -10.06 0.49 -7.39
CA LEU A 109 -11.15 1.46 -7.29
C LEU A 109 -12.16 1.32 -8.45
N ARG A 110 -11.67 1.14 -9.68
CA ARG A 110 -12.51 0.96 -10.86
C ARG A 110 -13.27 -0.36 -10.85
N MET A 111 -12.63 -1.46 -10.42
CA MET A 111 -13.29 -2.76 -10.32
C MET A 111 -14.45 -2.74 -9.33
N LEU A 112 -14.30 -1.97 -8.24
CA LEU A 112 -15.33 -1.78 -7.23
C LEU A 112 -16.34 -0.67 -7.58
N ASN A 113 -16.15 0.04 -8.70
CA ASN A 113 -16.91 1.23 -9.07
C ASN A 113 -17.02 2.24 -7.91
N TYR A 114 -15.94 2.39 -7.13
CA TYR A 114 -15.88 3.23 -5.92
C TYR A 114 -16.95 2.93 -4.85
N LYS A 115 -17.66 1.80 -4.93
CA LYS A 115 -18.64 1.39 -3.93
C LYS A 115 -17.95 1.10 -2.59
N GLY A 116 -18.61 1.47 -1.50
CA GLY A 116 -18.07 1.35 -0.14
C GLY A 116 -16.76 2.11 0.10
N THR A 117 -16.36 3.01 -0.81
CA THR A 117 -15.09 3.73 -0.72
C THR A 117 -15.27 5.06 0.01
N GLN A 118 -14.39 5.33 0.96
CA GLN A 118 -14.20 6.64 1.56
C GLN A 118 -12.71 6.98 1.57
N ALA A 119 -12.36 8.23 1.30
CA ALA A 119 -10.97 8.66 1.34
C ALA A 119 -10.83 10.01 2.02
N TYR A 120 -9.68 10.25 2.65
CA TYR A 120 -9.42 11.49 3.39
C TYR A 120 -7.92 11.71 3.59
N PHE A 121 -7.53 12.95 3.86
CA PHE A 121 -6.13 13.25 4.18
C PHE A 121 -5.72 12.65 5.53
N VAL A 122 -4.46 12.20 5.63
CA VAL A 122 -3.90 11.63 6.86
C VAL A 122 -3.14 12.70 7.65
N LYS A 123 -3.41 12.78 8.95
CA LYS A 123 -2.63 13.57 9.91
C LYS A 123 -1.25 12.94 10.06
N VAL A 124 -0.22 13.63 9.58
CA VAL A 124 1.17 13.18 9.63
C VAL A 124 2.09 14.25 10.22
N HIS A 125 3.17 13.82 10.86
CA HIS A 125 4.24 14.71 11.33
C HIS A 125 5.13 15.22 10.20
N SER A 126 5.23 14.48 9.10
CA SER A 126 6.06 14.85 7.95
C SER A 126 5.52 16.11 7.26
N LYS A 127 6.30 17.19 7.29
CA LYS A 127 5.98 18.44 6.57
C LYS A 127 5.79 18.22 5.06
N TYR A 128 6.52 17.26 4.48
CA TYR A 128 6.41 16.94 3.05
C TYR A 128 5.10 16.24 2.70
N LEU A 129 4.62 15.34 3.56
CA LEU A 129 3.42 14.53 3.32
C LEU A 129 2.13 15.21 3.79
N LYS A 130 2.22 16.22 4.66
CA LYS A 130 1.08 16.97 5.18
C LYS A 130 0.27 17.58 4.02
N GLY A 131 -1.02 17.28 3.95
CA GLY A 131 -1.92 17.72 2.87
C GLY A 131 -1.68 17.03 1.52
N LYS A 132 -0.88 15.95 1.50
CA LYS A 132 -0.61 15.16 0.29
C LYS A 132 -0.91 13.68 0.47
N LEU A 133 -0.56 13.12 1.63
CA LEU A 133 -0.89 11.72 1.95
C LEU A 133 -2.37 11.62 2.29
N PHE A 134 -3.07 10.75 1.58
CA PHE A 134 -4.44 10.39 1.87
C PHE A 134 -4.57 8.87 1.98
N GLU A 135 -5.52 8.46 2.81
CA GLU A 135 -5.93 7.09 3.04
C GLU A 135 -7.23 6.85 2.29
N ILE A 136 -7.37 5.65 1.74
CA ILE A 136 -8.55 5.18 1.02
C ILE A 136 -9.00 3.92 1.76
N VAL A 137 -10.22 3.94 2.24
CA VAL A 137 -10.86 2.87 3.00
C VAL A 137 -11.98 2.32 2.14
N ILE A 138 -11.98 1.00 1.92
CA ILE A 138 -13.07 0.29 1.27
C ILE A 138 -13.71 -0.57 2.35
N GLU A 139 -14.83 -0.09 2.89
CA GLU A 139 -15.44 -0.62 4.12
C GLU A 139 -15.92 -2.08 3.95
N GLU A 140 -16.50 -2.40 2.78
CA GLU A 140 -17.06 -3.73 2.52
C GLU A 140 -16.00 -4.85 2.52
N ASP A 141 -14.73 -4.50 2.27
CA ASP A 141 -13.63 -5.45 2.10
C ASP A 141 -12.53 -5.33 3.18
N ASP A 142 -12.69 -4.44 4.17
CA ASP A 142 -11.66 -4.09 5.17
C ASP A 142 -10.30 -3.74 4.52
N ILE A 143 -10.34 -3.02 3.39
CA ILE A 143 -9.13 -2.65 2.64
C ILE A 143 -8.74 -1.20 2.98
N ILE A 144 -7.49 -1.02 3.39
CA ILE A 144 -6.87 0.29 3.58
C ILE A 144 -5.71 0.48 2.59
N LEU A 145 -5.82 1.48 1.73
CA LEU A 145 -4.81 1.90 0.76
C LEU A 145 -4.32 3.32 1.07
N HIS A 146 -3.13 3.65 0.58
CA HIS A 146 -2.53 4.97 0.76
C HIS A 146 -1.99 5.48 -0.57
N SER A 147 -2.15 6.77 -0.84
CA SER A 147 -1.53 7.41 -2.00
C SER A 147 -1.21 8.88 -1.74
N THR A 148 -0.34 9.42 -2.58
CA THR A 148 -0.08 10.86 -2.72
C THR A 148 -0.32 11.31 -4.17
N SER A 149 -0.90 10.45 -5.01
CA SER A 149 -1.08 10.70 -6.43
C SER A 149 -2.16 11.76 -6.66
N PRO A 150 -1.84 12.88 -7.33
CA PRO A 150 -2.85 13.89 -7.68
C PRO A 150 -3.95 13.34 -8.59
N LEU A 151 -3.63 12.35 -9.44
CA LEU A 151 -4.59 11.71 -10.33
C LEU A 151 -5.63 10.91 -9.52
N ILE A 152 -5.18 10.09 -8.58
CA ILE A 152 -6.09 9.31 -7.72
C ILE A 152 -6.95 10.26 -6.88
N LEU A 153 -6.34 11.28 -6.29
CA LEU A 153 -7.06 12.30 -5.51
C LEU A 153 -8.16 12.97 -6.34
N LYS A 154 -7.83 13.36 -7.59
CA LYS A 154 -8.80 13.92 -8.52
C LYS A 154 -9.97 12.96 -8.77
N CYS A 155 -9.69 11.69 -9.09
CA CYS A 155 -10.74 10.70 -9.31
C CYS A 155 -11.63 10.49 -8.07
N LEU A 156 -11.05 10.39 -6.87
CA LEU A 156 -11.81 10.23 -5.63
C LEU A 156 -12.74 11.43 -5.35
N ARG A 157 -12.29 12.65 -5.69
CA ARG A 157 -13.12 13.87 -5.58
C ARG A 157 -14.23 13.91 -6.62
N GLU A 158 -13.94 13.54 -7.86
CA GLU A 158 -14.92 13.50 -8.96
C GLU A 158 -16.04 12.49 -8.69
N GLU A 159 -15.70 11.36 -8.09
CA GLU A 159 -16.65 10.32 -7.66
C GLU A 159 -17.37 10.67 -6.34
N GLY A 160 -17.05 11.80 -5.71
CA GLY A 160 -17.70 12.26 -4.48
C GLY A 160 -17.36 11.44 -3.22
N VAL A 161 -16.31 10.60 -3.26
CA VAL A 161 -15.90 9.71 -2.16
C VAL A 161 -14.75 10.28 -1.31
N PHE A 162 -14.28 11.49 -1.60
CA PHE A 162 -13.19 12.13 -0.87
C PHE A 162 -13.69 13.19 0.12
N CYS A 163 -13.20 13.10 1.36
CA CYS A 163 -13.40 14.08 2.42
C CYS A 163 -12.13 14.94 2.59
N GLU A 164 -12.29 16.27 2.51
CA GLU A 164 -11.18 17.23 2.61
C GLU A 164 -10.59 17.35 4.02
N GLU A 165 -11.30 16.87 5.04
CA GLU A 165 -10.81 16.90 6.40
C GLU A 165 -9.67 15.90 6.61
N SER A 166 -8.69 16.29 7.42
CA SER A 166 -7.62 15.36 7.81
C SER A 166 -8.05 14.52 9.01
N ARG A 167 -7.85 13.20 8.95
CA ARG A 167 -8.10 12.24 10.03
C ARG A 167 -6.81 11.53 10.44
N LYS A 168 -6.81 10.87 11.61
CA LYS A 168 -5.72 9.93 11.93
C LYS A 168 -5.86 8.70 11.02
N SER A 169 -4.75 8.04 10.68
CA SER A 169 -4.81 6.82 9.87
C SER A 169 -5.50 5.71 10.66
N LEU A 170 -6.36 4.94 10.01
CA LEU A 170 -6.96 3.75 10.61
C LEU A 170 -5.92 2.70 10.99
N ILE A 171 -4.76 2.65 10.30
CA ILE A 171 -3.66 1.75 10.69
C ILE A 171 -3.03 2.21 12.02
N ASP A 172 -2.99 3.52 12.28
CA ASP A 172 -2.53 4.06 13.57
C ASP A 172 -3.59 3.89 14.67
N GLU A 173 -4.88 3.86 14.32
CA GLU A 173 -6.01 3.67 15.26
C GLU A 173 -6.49 2.20 15.40
N TYR A 174 -5.96 1.27 14.61
CA TYR A 174 -6.32 -0.17 14.61
C TYR A 174 -6.11 -0.83 15.99
N VAL A 175 -5.51 -0.10 16.94
CA VAL A 175 -5.47 -0.37 18.38
C VAL A 175 -6.87 -0.52 19.03
N ASN A 176 -7.94 0.04 18.45
CA ASN A 176 -9.24 0.17 19.14
C ASN A 176 -10.40 -0.67 18.62
N HIS A 177 -10.27 -1.35 17.47
CA HIS A 177 -11.33 -2.21 16.96
C HIS A 177 -10.90 -3.68 17.00
N ARG A 178 -11.26 -4.29 18.13
CA ARG A 178 -11.16 -5.71 18.47
C ARG A 178 -11.69 -6.62 17.36
N TYR A 179 -11.10 -7.82 17.28
CA TYR A 179 -11.87 -9.05 17.42
C TYR A 179 -11.65 -9.59 18.84
#